data_AF-A0A950PV70-F1
#
_entry.id   AF-A0A950PV70-F1
#
_cell.length_a   1.000
_cell.length_b   1.000
_cell.length_c   1.000
_cell.angle_alpha   90.00
_cell.angle_beta   90.00
_cell.angle_gamma   90.00
#
_symmetry.space_group_name_H-M   'P 1'
#
loop_
_entity.id
_entity.type
_entity.pdbx_description
1 polymer ?
#
loop_
_entity_poly.entity_id
_entity_poly.type
_entity_poly.pdbx_seq_one_letter_code
_entity_poly.pdbx_strand_id
1 'polypeptide(L)'
;PATLREAIVSFEPMSHRLQTLAEIDGVTYVDDSKSTTPASVVAALKTFDRPIVLIAGGRSKGTSFSPVLDEIARRGARGVVAIGETAPEILGGIQGVTAYAAASMEEAVDRARELAQSGDVVLLSPGCASFDMFASAEARGDRFADAVTALRAPAGA
;
A
#
# COMPACT_ATOMS: atom_id res chain seq x y z
N PRO A 1 38.67 13.81 -2.47
CA PRO A 1 37.52 13.84 -1.53
C PRO A 1 36.29 14.42 -2.23
N ALA A 2 35.40 13.55 -2.70
CA ALA A 2 34.14 13.96 -3.31
C ALA A 2 33.29 14.68 -2.27
N THR A 3 32.96 15.94 -2.53
CA THR A 3 32.24 16.80 -1.59
C THR A 3 30.80 16.32 -1.45
N LEU A 4 30.24 16.41 -0.23
CA LEU A 4 28.85 16.11 0.14
C LEU A 4 27.78 16.59 -0.87
N ARG A 5 28.12 17.60 -1.68
CA ARG A 5 27.32 18.17 -2.76
C ARG A 5 27.09 17.24 -3.95
N GLU A 6 28.04 16.37 -4.30
CA GLU A 6 27.91 15.42 -5.41
C GLU A 6 27.00 14.24 -5.02
N ALA A 7 27.02 13.82 -3.75
CA ALA A 7 26.19 12.73 -3.23
C ALA A 7 24.68 13.06 -3.22
N ILE A 8 24.32 14.35 -3.19
CA ILE A 8 22.91 14.80 -3.25
C ILE A 8 22.37 14.77 -4.68
N VAL A 9 23.23 14.90 -5.70
CA VAL A 9 22.82 14.97 -7.12
C VAL A 9 22.54 13.59 -7.71
N SER A 10 23.11 12.52 -7.12
CA SER A 10 22.83 11.13 -7.49
C SER A 10 21.77 10.46 -6.62
N PHE A 11 20.94 11.23 -5.90
CA PHE A 11 19.89 10.66 -5.06
C PHE A 11 18.76 10.11 -5.95
N GLU A 12 18.85 8.83 -6.28
CA GLU A 12 17.73 8.08 -6.85
C GLU A 12 16.68 7.88 -5.74
N PRO A 13 15.39 8.12 -6.01
CA PRO A 13 14.32 7.81 -5.07
C PRO A 13 14.46 6.36 -4.62
N MET A 14 14.46 6.12 -3.31
CA MET A 14 14.53 4.76 -2.78
C MET A 14 13.31 3.98 -3.26
N SER A 15 13.51 2.97 -4.11
CA SER A 15 12.45 2.11 -4.60
C SER A 15 11.62 1.54 -3.44
N HIS A 16 10.30 1.54 -3.63
CA HIS A 16 9.29 1.04 -2.68
C HIS A 16 9.19 1.80 -1.35
N ARG A 17 9.53 3.09 -1.33
CA ARG A 17 9.29 4.00 -0.20
C ARG A 17 8.46 5.19 -0.65
N LEU A 18 7.15 5.13 -0.43
CA LEU A 18 6.18 6.11 -0.94
C LEU A 18 6.41 6.46 -2.42
N GLN A 19 6.78 5.47 -3.21
CA GLN A 19 7.10 5.64 -4.63
C GLN A 19 5.81 5.72 -5.43
N THR A 20 5.54 6.85 -6.08
CA THR A 20 4.45 6.94 -7.05
C THR A 20 4.77 6.11 -8.29
N LEU A 21 3.91 5.14 -8.60
CA LEU A 21 4.07 4.25 -9.75
C LEU A 21 3.33 4.78 -10.99
N ALA A 22 2.09 5.22 -10.78
CA ALA A 22 1.18 5.57 -11.85
C ALA A 22 0.04 6.48 -11.36
N GLU A 23 -0.52 7.23 -12.30
CA GLU A 23 -1.88 7.77 -12.19
C GLU A 23 -2.74 7.10 -13.27
N ILE A 24 -3.91 6.58 -12.91
CA ILE A 24 -4.84 5.88 -13.79
C ILE A 24 -6.25 6.32 -13.39
N ASP A 25 -7.05 6.78 -14.35
CA ASP A 25 -8.42 7.27 -14.11
C ASP A 25 -8.52 8.35 -13.00
N GLY A 26 -7.45 9.13 -12.81
CA GLY A 26 -7.32 10.15 -11.76
C GLY A 26 -6.95 9.61 -10.37
N VAL A 27 -6.66 8.31 -10.24
CA VAL A 27 -6.22 7.66 -8.99
C VAL A 27 -4.70 7.51 -9.00
N THR A 28 -4.03 7.99 -7.94
CA THR A 28 -2.57 7.82 -7.79
C THR A 28 -2.25 6.51 -7.08
N TYR A 29 -1.40 5.67 -7.68
CA TYR A 29 -0.93 4.41 -7.09
C TYR A 29 0.47 4.61 -6.50
N VAL A 30 0.62 4.30 -5.21
CA VAL A 30 1.84 4.54 -4.43
C VAL A 30 2.31 3.25 -3.77
N ASP A 31 3.58 2.92 -4.00
CA ASP A 31 4.26 1.78 -3.42
C ASP A 31 5.09 2.18 -2.19
N ASP A 32 4.70 1.65 -1.04
CA ASP A 32 5.44 1.71 0.22
C ASP A 32 5.63 0.30 0.80
N SER A 33 5.94 -0.70 -0.05
CA SER A 33 6.07 -2.11 0.34
C SER A 33 7.13 -2.37 1.43
N LYS A 34 8.11 -1.46 1.59
CA LYS A 34 9.12 -1.49 2.65
C LYS A 34 8.58 -1.05 4.02
N SER A 35 7.34 -0.57 4.09
CA SER A 35 6.60 -0.30 5.32
C SER A 35 6.18 -1.61 5.99
N THR A 36 7.09 -2.20 6.76
CA THR A 36 6.92 -3.53 7.38
C THR A 36 6.51 -3.48 8.85
N THR A 37 6.03 -2.33 9.33
CA THR A 37 5.57 -2.13 10.71
C THR A 37 4.28 -1.30 10.75
N PRO A 38 3.36 -1.51 11.72
CA PRO A 38 2.16 -0.68 11.85
C PRO A 38 2.48 0.82 11.98
N ALA A 39 3.57 1.17 12.68
CA ALA A 39 3.99 2.56 12.84
C ALA A 39 4.40 3.23 11.51
N SER A 40 5.07 2.49 10.61
CA SER A 40 5.42 3.01 9.29
C SER A 40 4.18 3.22 8.42
N VAL A 41 3.16 2.37 8.55
CA VAL A 41 1.86 2.58 7.87
C VAL A 41 1.18 3.86 8.37
N VAL A 42 1.14 4.08 9.68
CA VAL A 42 0.57 5.32 10.25
C VAL A 42 1.31 6.55 9.71
N ALA A 43 2.64 6.50 9.59
CA ALA A 43 3.42 7.60 9.03
C ALA A 43 3.08 7.82 7.54
N ALA A 44 3.03 6.75 6.74
CA ALA A 44 2.69 6.80 5.32
C ALA A 44 1.30 7.40 5.09
N LEU A 45 0.31 6.95 5.84
CA LEU A 45 -1.05 7.46 5.71
C LEU A 45 -1.17 8.95 6.07
N LYS A 46 -0.29 9.49 6.92
CA LYS A 46 -0.26 10.93 7.29
C LYS A 46 0.39 11.82 6.23
N THR A 47 1.00 11.25 5.20
CA THR A 47 1.64 12.03 4.13
C THR A 47 0.67 12.55 3.08
N PHE A 48 -0.56 12.05 3.06
CA PHE A 48 -1.57 12.42 2.06
C PHE A 48 -2.71 13.22 2.69
N ASP A 49 -3.02 14.36 2.10
CA ASP A 49 -4.18 15.21 2.46
C ASP A 49 -5.45 14.84 1.67
N ARG A 50 -5.47 13.63 1.11
CA ARG A 50 -6.55 13.11 0.26
C ARG A 50 -6.94 11.70 0.66
N PRO A 51 -8.15 11.24 0.32
CA PRO A 51 -8.63 9.93 0.74
C PRO A 51 -7.81 8.79 0.14
N ILE A 52 -7.66 7.72 0.92
CA ILE A 52 -6.78 6.58 0.60
C ILE A 52 -7.60 5.29 0.58
N VAL A 53 -7.32 4.42 -0.39
CA VAL A 53 -7.56 2.98 -0.28
C VAL A 53 -6.25 2.30 0.11
N LEU A 54 -6.22 1.68 1.29
CA LEU A 54 -5.01 1.06 1.83
C LEU A 54 -4.97 -0.43 1.48
N ILE A 55 -3.89 -0.90 0.89
CA ILE A 55 -3.57 -2.33 0.81
C ILE A 55 -2.60 -2.66 1.95
N ALA A 56 -3.05 -3.48 2.90
CA ALA A 56 -2.31 -3.79 4.12
C ALA A 56 -2.35 -5.29 4.48
N GLY A 57 -1.32 -5.73 5.20
CA GLY A 57 -1.22 -7.10 5.72
C GLY A 57 0.01 -7.86 5.22
N GLY A 58 0.08 -9.12 5.64
CA GLY A 58 1.23 -10.00 5.46
C GLY A 58 1.45 -10.84 6.71
N ARG A 59 2.69 -11.24 6.95
CA ARG A 59 3.07 -12.02 8.14
C ARG A 59 3.27 -11.14 9.36
N SER A 60 2.49 -11.41 10.42
CA SER A 60 2.61 -10.72 11.70
C SER A 60 3.95 -10.99 12.38
N LYS A 61 4.50 -9.97 13.03
CA LYS A 61 5.63 -10.08 13.97
C LYS A 61 5.19 -9.95 15.43
N GLY A 62 3.90 -10.17 15.71
CA GLY A 62 3.30 -9.97 17.03
C GLY A 62 3.02 -8.50 17.36
N THR A 63 2.93 -7.64 16.36
CA THR A 63 2.62 -6.21 16.51
C THR A 63 1.17 -5.96 16.14
N SER A 64 0.43 -5.26 17.00
CA SER A 64 -0.99 -4.97 16.78
C SER A 64 -1.23 -3.96 15.66
N PHE A 65 -2.27 -4.20 14.84
CA PHE A 65 -2.76 -3.25 13.84
C PHE A 65 -3.64 -2.13 14.40
N SER A 66 -4.00 -2.14 15.69
CA SER A 66 -4.91 -1.13 16.27
C SER A 66 -4.53 0.32 15.93
N PRO A 67 -3.26 0.76 15.99
CA PRO A 67 -2.91 2.13 15.63
C PRO A 67 -3.19 2.49 14.16
N VAL A 68 -3.09 1.50 13.26
CA VAL A 68 -3.40 1.67 11.84
C VAL A 68 -4.90 1.80 11.65
N LEU A 69 -5.67 0.95 12.34
CA LEU A 69 -7.14 0.94 12.30
C LEU A 69 -7.72 2.25 12.85
N ASP A 70 -7.21 2.73 13.99
CA ASP A 70 -7.61 4.00 14.59
C ASP A 70 -7.36 5.16 13.64
N GLU A 71 -6.20 5.15 12.98
CA GLU A 71 -5.77 6.21 12.07
C GLU A 71 -6.56 6.19 10.75
N ILE A 72 -6.96 5.00 10.27
CA ILE A 72 -7.89 4.81 9.14
C ILE A 72 -9.27 5.40 9.48
N ALA A 73 -9.82 5.08 10.65
CA ALA A 73 -11.10 5.58 11.09
C ALA A 73 -11.07 7.11 11.28
N ARG A 74 -10.01 7.63 11.91
CA ARG A 74 -9.84 9.07 12.19
C ARG A 74 -9.82 9.93 10.93
N ARG A 75 -9.17 9.47 9.86
CA ARG A 75 -9.08 10.24 8.60
C ARG A 75 -10.21 9.96 7.62
N GLY A 76 -10.99 8.90 7.81
CA GLY A 76 -12.00 8.48 6.85
C GLY A 76 -11.38 7.95 5.56
N ALA A 77 -10.57 6.88 5.66
CA ALA A 77 -10.09 6.20 4.47
C ALA A 77 -11.26 5.73 3.59
N ARG A 78 -11.04 5.66 2.27
CA ARG A 78 -12.03 5.16 1.31
C ARG A 78 -12.33 3.69 1.51
N GLY A 79 -11.29 2.94 1.81
CA GLY A 79 -11.40 1.51 2.05
C GLY A 79 -10.08 0.87 2.43
N VAL A 80 -10.14 -0.39 2.79
CA VAL A 80 -8.97 -1.21 3.09
C VAL A 80 -9.07 -2.53 2.34
N VAL A 81 -7.97 -2.96 1.74
CA VAL A 81 -7.84 -4.29 1.18
C VAL A 81 -6.78 -5.04 1.98
N ALA A 82 -7.22 -6.05 2.71
CA ALA A 82 -6.41 -6.84 3.61
C ALA A 82 -5.84 -8.07 2.88
N ILE A 83 -4.53 -8.29 2.99
CA ILE A 83 -3.82 -9.42 2.37
C ILE A 83 -3.04 -10.23 3.41
N GLY A 84 -2.73 -11.48 3.08
CA GLY A 84 -1.82 -12.32 3.87
C GLY A 84 -2.41 -12.83 5.19
N GLU A 85 -1.54 -13.39 6.03
CA GLU A 85 -1.91 -14.05 7.30
C GLU A 85 -2.67 -13.12 8.26
N THR A 86 -2.37 -11.82 8.27
CA THR A 86 -3.03 -10.83 9.12
C THR A 86 -4.36 -10.34 8.58
N ALA A 87 -4.81 -10.76 7.39
CA ALA A 87 -6.06 -10.25 6.82
C ALA A 87 -7.28 -10.42 7.74
N PRO A 88 -7.50 -11.57 8.41
CA PRO A 88 -8.62 -11.73 9.34
C PRO A 88 -8.55 -10.78 10.55
N GLU A 89 -7.35 -10.51 11.09
CA GLU A 89 -7.14 -9.57 12.19
C GLU A 89 -7.52 -8.14 11.77
N ILE A 90 -7.01 -7.71 10.61
CA ILE A 90 -7.29 -6.38 10.06
C ILE A 90 -8.80 -6.21 9.84
N LEU A 91 -9.45 -7.17 9.18
CA LEU A 91 -10.88 -7.09 8.89
C LEU A 91 -11.74 -7.12 10.15
N GLY A 92 -11.36 -7.90 11.17
CA GLY A 92 -12.07 -7.95 12.45
C GLY A 92 -11.98 -6.65 13.26
N GLY A 93 -10.94 -5.84 13.04
CA GLY A 93 -10.74 -4.57 13.75
C GLY A 93 -11.20 -3.33 13.00
N ILE A 94 -11.49 -3.42 11.70
CA ILE A 94 -11.98 -2.28 10.91
C ILE A 94 -13.40 -1.91 11.33
N GLN A 95 -13.65 -0.61 11.52
CA GLN A 95 -14.97 -0.06 11.82
C GLN A 95 -15.22 1.17 10.95
N GLY A 96 -16.43 1.30 10.39
CA GLY A 96 -16.87 2.50 9.65
C GLY A 96 -16.22 2.72 8.28
N VAL A 97 -15.44 1.76 7.77
CA VAL A 97 -14.77 1.82 6.47
C VAL A 97 -14.99 0.50 5.73
N THR A 98 -15.25 0.55 4.42
CA THR A 98 -15.40 -0.64 3.59
C THR A 98 -14.08 -1.42 3.54
N ALA A 99 -14.13 -2.73 3.75
CA ALA A 99 -12.94 -3.55 3.68
C ALA A 99 -13.17 -4.91 3.03
N TYR A 100 -12.15 -5.37 2.29
CA TYR A 100 -12.14 -6.67 1.61
C TYR A 100 -10.88 -7.46 1.96
N ALA A 101 -10.97 -8.79 1.94
CA ALA A 101 -9.79 -9.64 1.82
C ALA A 101 -9.42 -9.79 0.33
N ALA A 102 -8.14 -9.96 0.04
CA ALA A 102 -7.66 -10.38 -1.27
C ALA A 102 -6.62 -11.51 -1.12
N ALA A 103 -6.70 -12.51 -1.99
CA ALA A 103 -5.83 -13.68 -1.98
C ALA A 103 -4.53 -13.48 -2.80
N SER A 104 -4.49 -12.46 -3.66
CA SER A 104 -3.32 -12.09 -4.44
C SER A 104 -3.13 -10.56 -4.53
N MET A 105 -1.99 -10.11 -5.04
CA MET A 105 -1.74 -8.68 -5.23
C MET A 105 -2.61 -8.10 -6.36
N GLU A 106 -2.88 -8.88 -7.40
CA GLU A 106 -3.75 -8.53 -8.53
C GLU A 106 -5.18 -8.33 -8.04
N GLU A 107 -5.73 -9.29 -7.28
CA GLU A 107 -7.03 -9.12 -6.66
C GLU A 107 -7.04 -7.90 -5.73
N ALA A 108 -5.95 -7.68 -4.97
CA ALA A 108 -5.88 -6.54 -4.07
C ALA A 108 -5.94 -5.19 -4.82
N VAL A 109 -5.25 -5.09 -5.96
CA VAL A 109 -5.25 -3.92 -6.83
C VAL A 109 -6.61 -3.72 -7.49
N ASP A 110 -7.27 -4.80 -7.93
CA ASP A 110 -8.61 -4.72 -8.52
C ASP A 110 -9.65 -4.23 -7.50
N ARG A 111 -9.67 -4.80 -6.29
CA ARG A 111 -10.53 -4.32 -5.20
C ARG A 111 -10.23 -2.88 -4.82
N ALA A 112 -8.94 -2.51 -4.81
CA ALA A 112 -8.56 -1.15 -4.49
C ALA A 112 -9.03 -0.15 -5.55
N ARG A 113 -9.00 -0.54 -6.83
CA ARG A 113 -9.53 0.23 -7.96
C ARG A 113 -11.05 0.39 -7.86
N GLU A 114 -11.78 -0.66 -7.51
CA GLU A 114 -13.25 -0.61 -7.33
C GLU A 114 -13.67 0.38 -6.23
N LEU A 115 -12.85 0.52 -5.19
CA LEU A 115 -13.09 1.42 -4.06
C LEU A 115 -12.65 2.86 -4.31
N ALA A 116 -11.64 3.07 -5.16
CA ALA A 116 -11.03 4.37 -5.38
C ALA A 116 -11.88 5.27 -6.29
N GLN A 117 -11.85 6.57 -6.02
CA GLN A 117 -12.44 7.60 -6.86
C GLN A 117 -11.36 8.52 -7.43
N SER A 118 -11.66 9.19 -8.55
CA SER A 118 -10.75 10.20 -9.11
C SER A 118 -10.36 11.23 -8.05
N GLY A 119 -9.05 11.46 -7.89
CA GLY A 119 -8.45 12.28 -6.84
C GLY A 119 -7.91 11.49 -5.65
N ASP A 120 -8.28 10.22 -5.48
CA ASP A 120 -7.84 9.38 -4.35
C ASP A 120 -6.43 8.76 -4.58
N VAL A 121 -5.92 8.10 -3.54
CA VAL A 121 -4.67 7.33 -3.55
C VAL A 121 -4.93 5.86 -3.26
N VAL A 122 -4.38 4.96 -4.07
CA VAL A 122 -4.20 3.55 -3.71
C VAL A 122 -2.80 3.38 -3.17
N LEU A 123 -2.68 3.02 -1.90
CA LEU A 123 -1.41 2.89 -1.20
C LEU A 123 -1.15 1.43 -0.81
N LEU A 124 -0.07 0.85 -1.33
CA LEU A 124 0.49 -0.37 -0.75
C LEU A 124 1.36 0.00 0.45
N SER A 125 0.88 -0.21 1.66
CA SER A 125 1.64 0.00 2.89
C SER A 125 1.34 -1.13 3.89
N PRO A 126 2.07 -2.25 3.81
CA PRO A 126 1.64 -3.54 4.34
C PRO A 126 1.64 -3.67 5.88
N GLY A 127 2.50 -2.94 6.58
CA GLY A 127 2.60 -3.01 8.05
C GLY A 127 3.15 -4.33 8.61
N CYS A 128 3.42 -5.29 7.73
CA CYS A 128 3.87 -6.65 8.05
C CYS A 128 5.08 -7.08 7.20
N ALA A 129 5.74 -8.15 7.64
CA ALA A 129 6.67 -8.88 6.77
C ALA A 129 5.94 -9.50 5.58
N SER A 130 6.67 -9.79 4.51
CA SER A 130 6.12 -10.28 3.24
C SER A 130 6.14 -11.81 3.09
N PHE A 131 6.83 -12.53 3.99
CA PHE A 131 7.25 -13.93 3.80
C PHE A 131 6.13 -14.98 3.82
N ASP A 132 4.89 -14.58 4.02
CA ASP A 132 3.71 -15.42 3.86
C ASP A 132 3.28 -15.54 2.38
N MET A 133 3.37 -14.44 1.63
CA MET A 133 2.92 -14.39 0.23
C MET A 133 4.06 -14.16 -0.77
N PHE A 134 5.19 -13.59 -0.34
CA PHE A 134 6.28 -13.14 -1.22
C PHE A 134 7.66 -13.42 -0.65
N ALA A 135 8.66 -13.54 -1.54
CA ALA A 135 10.05 -13.82 -1.16
C ALA A 135 10.74 -12.65 -0.44
N SER A 136 10.30 -11.40 -0.66
CA SER A 136 10.84 -10.20 -0.01
C SER A 136 9.86 -9.02 -0.09
N ALA A 137 10.19 -7.92 0.58
CA ALA A 137 9.41 -6.68 0.47
C ALA A 137 9.50 -6.11 -0.96
N GLU A 138 10.68 -6.17 -1.58
CA GLU A 138 10.92 -5.80 -2.97
C GLU A 138 10.04 -6.62 -3.91
N ALA A 139 10.03 -7.96 -3.77
CA ALA A 139 9.20 -8.82 -4.61
C ALA A 139 7.70 -8.50 -4.47
N ARG A 140 7.25 -8.09 -3.29
CA ARG A 140 5.86 -7.62 -3.07
C ARG A 140 5.59 -6.29 -3.78
N GLY A 141 6.53 -5.34 -3.70
CA GLY A 141 6.44 -4.07 -4.40
C GLY A 141 6.48 -4.22 -5.92
N ASP A 142 7.37 -5.06 -6.44
CA ASP A 142 7.44 -5.41 -7.86
C ASP A 142 6.11 -6.00 -8.36
N ARG A 143 5.51 -6.93 -7.59
CA ARG A 143 4.19 -7.48 -7.92
C ARG A 143 3.07 -6.45 -7.92
N PHE A 144 3.13 -5.47 -7.02
CA PHE A 144 2.19 -4.36 -7.04
C PHE A 144 2.39 -3.46 -8.26
N ALA A 145 3.64 -3.17 -8.64
CA ALA A 145 3.95 -2.42 -9.85
C ALA A 145 3.51 -3.14 -11.13
N ASP A 146 3.71 -4.46 -11.21
CA ASP A 146 3.21 -5.30 -12.30
C ASP A 146 1.68 -5.22 -12.41
N ALA A 147 0.98 -5.43 -11.29
CA ALA A 147 -0.49 -5.38 -11.24
C ALA A 147 -1.04 -4.00 -11.61
N VAL A 148 -0.43 -2.92 -11.12
CA VAL A 148 -0.81 -1.54 -11.49
C VAL A 148 -0.53 -1.27 -12.97
N THR A 149 0.56 -1.80 -13.52
CA THR A 149 0.87 -1.67 -14.96
C THR A 149 -0.16 -2.40 -15.81
N ALA A 150 -0.62 -3.57 -15.37
CA ALA A 150 -1.65 -4.35 -16.06
C ALA A 150 -2.98 -3.59 -16.18
N LEU A 151 -3.33 -2.71 -15.21
CA LEU A 151 -4.52 -1.87 -15.29
C LEU A 151 -4.50 -0.88 -16.49
N ARG A 152 -3.31 -0.55 -17.00
CA ARG A 152 -3.15 0.35 -18.16
C ARG A 152 -3.32 -0.37 -19.49
N ALA A 153 -3.24 -1.69 -19.51
CA ALA A 153 -3.51 -2.45 -20.72
C ALA A 153 -5.01 -2.27 -21.06
N PRO A 154 -5.37 -1.95 -22.32
CA PRO A 154 -6.76 -1.87 -22.69
C PRO A 154 -7.45 -3.19 -22.36
N ALA A 155 -8.61 -3.12 -21.72
CA ALA A 155 -9.46 -4.28 -21.48
C ALA A 155 -9.94 -4.83 -22.83
N GLY A 156 -9.18 -5.77 -23.39
CA GLY A 156 -9.45 -6.43 -24.67
C GLY A 156 -8.54 -5.98 -25.81
N ALA A 157 -7.59 -6.85 -26.15
CA ALA A 157 -7.14 -7.07 -27.52
C ALA A 157 -7.70 -8.42 -27.97
#